data_AF-A0A812IJL8-F1
#
_entry.id   AF-A0A812IJL8-F1
#
_cell.length_a   1.000
_cell.length_b   1.000
_cell.length_c   1.000
_cell.angle_alpha   90.00
_cell.angle_beta   90.00
_cell.angle_gamma   90.00
#
_symmetry.space_group_name_H-M   'P 1'
#
loop_
_entity.id
_entity.type
_entity.pdbx_description
1 polymer ?
#
loop_
_entity_poly.entity_id
_entity_poly.type
_entity_poly.pdbx_seq_one_letter_code
_entity_poly.pdbx_strand_id
1 'polypeptide(L)'
;MLGKITDQSDDDANSQSDSTAACMLTSSDSSYSGDDEPQAGSWLLFNQPIELKNTFVHFSGSKRTNKRRATCPGLLQSMMTSEAVVMTGLPQSLQPAVLRASSFASHTFSPAQDAARPQDLQHPAVTPSKVKDTDLAHQRQLNKDLIAAASGPHAAFQVLDLLSKNLESMNGVNLATAIHRISRACQVDGKAGQIKDHPTFRHLLHITEKMLCQTLPDGTPRMPPKCCSVFAWSCANLGIFRTQLLARLALTAAQGLGSCEPHEVTNLLWAYASLCRNRKSKMAKGLEAALTELMKASLEFLVPERLRAWKPQILMSALVSLVALPWQPSSQQVVSDVLDALAMQQEQLVEENTRPISIFFEELRKRHAEVALQIVPATSQKWPGFMQQFAGGARKGHGRKNRKA
;
A
#
# COMPACT_ATOMS: atom_id res chain seq x y z
N MET A 1 50.14 -1.34 -34.58
CA MET A 1 50.46 -2.78 -34.45
C MET A 1 49.25 -3.43 -33.77
N LEU A 2 48.14 -3.77 -34.44
CA LEU A 2 47.97 -4.84 -35.44
C LEU A 2 48.68 -6.15 -35.03
N GLY A 3 47.89 -7.09 -34.55
CA GLY A 3 48.24 -8.48 -34.30
C GLY A 3 46.95 -9.31 -34.22
N LYS A 4 46.48 -9.76 -35.38
CA LYS A 4 45.56 -10.90 -35.54
C LYS A 4 46.33 -12.18 -35.22
N ILE A 5 45.65 -13.23 -34.76
CA ILE A 5 45.78 -14.63 -35.22
C ILE A 5 44.48 -15.37 -34.85
N THR A 6 44.03 -16.16 -35.80
CA THR A 6 42.84 -17.02 -35.91
C THR A 6 43.14 -18.47 -35.54
N ASP A 7 42.08 -19.24 -35.23
CA ASP A 7 41.81 -20.67 -35.54
C ASP A 7 40.72 -21.13 -34.54
N GLN A 8 39.52 -21.62 -34.86
CA GLN A 8 38.96 -22.48 -35.91
C GLN A 8 39.31 -23.97 -35.75
N SER A 9 38.37 -24.74 -35.20
CA SER A 9 38.16 -26.16 -35.50
C SER A 9 36.74 -26.56 -35.10
N ASP A 10 36.01 -27.07 -36.09
CA ASP A 10 34.73 -27.76 -36.03
C ASP A 10 34.86 -29.14 -35.35
N ASP A 11 33.72 -29.73 -34.93
CA ASP A 11 33.40 -31.16 -35.11
C ASP A 11 31.98 -31.50 -34.55
N ASP A 12 31.09 -31.90 -35.46
CA ASP A 12 30.18 -33.06 -35.48
C ASP A 12 29.23 -33.36 -34.29
N ALA A 13 27.89 -33.35 -34.42
CA ALA A 13 26.96 -34.21 -35.19
C ALA A 13 26.30 -35.34 -34.34
N ASN A 14 25.09 -35.76 -34.77
CA ASN A 14 24.19 -36.84 -34.27
C ASN A 14 23.27 -36.51 -33.08
N SER A 15 21.98 -36.88 -33.03
CA SER A 15 21.22 -37.92 -33.76
C SER A 15 19.69 -37.70 -33.68
N GLN A 16 18.97 -38.16 -34.70
CA GLN A 16 17.50 -38.26 -34.86
C GLN A 16 16.88 -39.42 -34.04
N SER A 17 15.55 -39.36 -33.82
CA SER A 17 14.51 -40.40 -34.09
C SER A 17 13.29 -40.22 -33.15
N ASP A 18 12.08 -39.92 -33.66
CA ASP A 18 10.92 -40.84 -33.85
C ASP A 18 10.07 -41.06 -32.56
N SER A 19 8.76 -41.32 -32.52
CA SER A 19 7.62 -41.26 -33.46
C SER A 19 6.34 -41.55 -32.65
N THR A 20 5.19 -41.35 -33.30
CA THR A 20 3.74 -41.52 -32.99
C THR A 20 3.20 -42.63 -32.05
N ALA A 21 2.04 -42.34 -31.42
CA ALA A 21 0.73 -43.08 -31.43
C ALA A 21 -0.05 -42.87 -30.09
N ALA A 22 -1.21 -42.20 -30.04
CA ALA A 22 -2.57 -42.64 -30.37
C ALA A 22 -3.16 -43.74 -29.43
N CYS A 23 -4.17 -43.39 -28.62
CA CYS A 23 -5.22 -44.32 -28.19
C CYS A 23 -6.52 -43.58 -27.85
N MET A 24 -7.62 -44.07 -28.40
CA MET A 24 -9.02 -43.63 -28.29
C MET A 24 -9.77 -44.33 -27.15
N LEU A 25 -11.04 -43.91 -26.95
CA LEU A 25 -12.19 -44.52 -26.26
C LEU A 25 -12.39 -44.00 -24.81
N THR A 26 -13.58 -43.63 -24.31
CA THR A 26 -14.99 -43.65 -24.77
C THR A 26 -15.85 -42.77 -23.85
N SER A 27 -17.04 -42.41 -24.34
CA SER A 27 -18.12 -41.58 -23.81
C SER A 27 -18.62 -41.87 -22.40
N SER A 28 -19.28 -40.87 -21.78
CA SER A 28 -20.56 -41.01 -21.05
C SER A 28 -21.16 -39.64 -20.71
N ASP A 29 -22.42 -39.45 -21.09
CA ASP A 29 -23.26 -38.28 -20.86
C ASP A 29 -23.52 -37.99 -19.38
N SER A 30 -23.67 -36.70 -19.05
CA SER A 30 -24.44 -36.27 -17.88
C SER A 30 -24.98 -34.87 -18.11
N SER A 31 -26.29 -34.81 -18.27
CA SER A 31 -27.13 -33.62 -18.32
C SER A 31 -27.08 -32.85 -16.99
N TYR A 32 -26.69 -31.58 -17.03
CA TYR A 32 -26.90 -30.66 -15.92
C TYR A 32 -27.49 -29.35 -16.43
N SER A 33 -28.72 -29.09 -16.00
CA SER A 33 -29.49 -27.87 -16.21
C SER A 33 -29.44 -27.05 -14.91
N GLY A 34 -29.07 -25.77 -14.99
CA GLY A 34 -29.18 -24.86 -13.86
C GLY A 34 -28.48 -23.53 -14.09
N ASP A 35 -29.25 -22.55 -14.56
CA ASP A 35 -29.17 -21.10 -14.30
C ASP A 35 -27.83 -20.52 -13.78
N ASP A 36 -26.99 -20.03 -14.69
CA ASP A 36 -25.80 -19.24 -14.37
C ASP A 36 -26.09 -17.73 -14.45
N GLU A 37 -26.31 -17.16 -13.26
CA GLU A 37 -26.14 -15.74 -12.96
C GLU A 37 -24.67 -15.32 -13.22
N PRO A 38 -24.37 -14.13 -13.77
CA PRO A 38 -23.00 -13.76 -14.11
C PRO A 38 -22.16 -13.59 -12.84
N GLN A 39 -21.37 -14.61 -12.52
CA GLN A 39 -20.45 -14.60 -11.38
C GLN A 39 -19.42 -13.48 -11.55
N ALA A 40 -19.41 -12.55 -10.60
CA ALA A 40 -18.30 -11.64 -10.28
C ALA A 40 -17.07 -12.40 -9.71
N GLY A 41 -16.75 -13.55 -10.29
CA GLY A 41 -15.73 -14.51 -9.85
C GLY A 41 -14.36 -14.20 -10.44
N SER A 42 -13.69 -13.16 -9.92
CA SER A 42 -12.23 -13.04 -10.10
C SER A 42 -11.53 -12.22 -9.01
N TRP A 43 -12.27 -11.41 -8.25
CA TRP A 43 -11.67 -10.52 -7.24
C TRP A 43 -11.56 -11.15 -5.84
N LEU A 44 -12.32 -12.22 -5.53
CA LEU A 44 -12.36 -12.84 -4.20
C LEU A 44 -11.11 -13.69 -3.86
N LEU A 45 -10.27 -14.04 -4.84
CA LEU A 45 -9.10 -14.92 -4.65
C LEU A 45 -7.77 -14.19 -4.36
N PHE A 46 -7.79 -12.85 -4.29
CA PHE A 46 -6.63 -12.00 -3.98
C PHE A 46 -6.61 -11.49 -2.52
N ASN A 47 -7.35 -12.17 -1.63
CA ASN A 47 -7.48 -11.89 -0.20
C ASN A 47 -6.61 -12.79 0.69
N GLN A 48 -5.51 -13.36 0.18
CA GLN A 48 -4.42 -13.73 1.09
C GLN A 48 -3.95 -12.41 1.73
N PRO A 49 -4.14 -12.21 3.04
CA PRO A 49 -3.66 -11.01 3.67
C PRO A 49 -2.16 -10.98 3.44
N ILE A 50 -1.67 -10.01 2.66
CA ILE A 50 -0.33 -9.52 2.91
C ILE A 50 -0.39 -9.20 4.41
N GLU A 51 0.34 -9.94 5.25
CA GLU A 51 0.32 -9.70 6.70
C GLU A 51 0.94 -8.31 6.97
N LEU A 52 0.12 -7.28 6.75
CA LEU A 52 0.36 -5.87 6.95
C LEU A 52 0.12 -5.49 8.42
N LYS A 53 -0.05 -6.50 9.31
CA LYS A 53 -0.27 -6.32 10.75
C LYS A 53 0.81 -5.42 11.39
N ASN A 54 1.98 -5.28 10.76
CA ASN A 54 3.10 -4.45 11.22
C ASN A 54 3.57 -3.35 10.24
N THR A 55 2.78 -2.99 9.22
CA THR A 55 3.10 -1.87 8.30
C THR A 55 2.57 -0.52 8.74
N PHE A 56 1.95 -0.43 9.92
CA PHE A 56 1.58 0.86 10.45
C PHE A 56 2.80 1.76 10.57
N VAL A 57 2.64 3.00 10.11
CA VAL A 57 3.64 4.04 10.20
C VAL A 57 3.89 4.33 11.68
N HIS A 58 4.85 3.63 12.27
CA HIS A 58 5.50 4.16 13.46
C HIS A 58 6.22 5.43 13.02
N PHE A 59 5.69 6.59 13.42
CA PHE A 59 6.39 7.87 13.41
C PHE A 59 7.58 7.79 14.38
N SER A 60 8.55 6.97 14.03
CA SER A 60 9.88 6.95 14.60
C SER A 60 10.54 8.24 14.10
N GLY A 61 10.66 9.22 14.99
CA GLY A 61 11.45 10.41 14.70
C GLY A 61 12.87 9.96 14.37
N SER A 62 13.18 9.90 13.08
CA SER A 62 14.48 9.46 12.57
C SER A 62 15.54 10.44 13.09
N LYS A 63 16.14 10.10 14.24
CA LYS A 63 17.37 10.74 14.71
C LYS A 63 18.45 10.28 13.73
N ARG A 64 18.64 11.02 12.64
CA ARG A 64 19.86 10.91 11.83
C ARG A 64 21.03 11.25 12.73
N THR A 65 21.70 10.22 13.23
CA THR A 65 23.00 10.38 13.89
C THR A 65 24.00 10.73 12.80
N ASN A 66 24.43 11.98 12.81
CA ASN A 66 25.50 12.45 11.95
C ASN A 66 26.81 11.86 12.51
N LYS A 67 27.15 10.63 12.10
CA LYS A 67 28.40 9.96 12.51
C LYS A 67 29.58 10.65 11.83
N ARG A 68 30.14 11.68 12.47
CA ARG A 68 31.53 12.07 12.25
C ARG A 68 32.42 11.00 12.90
N ARG A 69 33.35 10.46 12.11
CA ARG A 69 34.38 9.50 12.55
C ARG A 69 35.22 10.11 13.68
N ALA A 70 35.29 9.40 14.80
CA ALA A 70 36.44 9.40 15.69
C ALA A 70 36.61 7.96 16.18
N THR A 71 37.78 7.41 15.89
CA THR A 71 38.27 6.09 16.32
C THR A 71 38.67 6.13 17.79
N CYS A 72 38.21 5.16 18.59
CA CYS A 72 39.03 4.32 19.47
C CYS A 72 38.15 3.32 20.27
N PRO A 73 38.70 2.17 20.71
CA PRO A 73 37.93 0.96 21.00
C PRO A 73 37.75 0.69 22.50
N GLY A 74 36.73 -0.09 22.86
CA GLY A 74 36.65 -0.72 24.18
C GLY A 74 35.26 -1.18 24.58
N LEU A 75 35.18 -2.46 24.99
CA LEU A 75 34.14 -3.12 25.79
C LEU A 75 32.88 -3.65 25.08
N LEU A 76 33.00 -4.93 24.72
CA LEU A 76 31.94 -5.94 24.66
C LEU A 76 31.39 -6.23 26.07
N GLN A 77 30.08 -6.52 26.16
CA GLN A 77 29.52 -7.83 26.60
C GLN A 77 28.19 -7.70 27.39
N SER A 78 27.32 -8.70 27.21
CA SER A 78 26.04 -9.01 27.89
C SER A 78 24.82 -8.12 27.53
N MET A 79 23.61 -8.64 27.31
CA MET A 79 23.03 -9.93 27.70
C MET A 79 21.77 -10.20 26.85
N MET A 80 21.58 -11.44 26.39
CA MET A 80 20.30 -11.98 25.96
C MET A 80 19.71 -12.81 27.12
N THR A 81 18.38 -12.94 27.07
CA THR A 81 17.46 -13.97 27.60
C THR A 81 16.43 -13.48 28.61
N SER A 82 15.17 -13.71 28.25
CA SER A 82 14.02 -14.18 29.05
C SER A 82 12.74 -13.66 28.40
N GLU A 83 11.59 -14.30 28.45
CA GLU A 83 11.13 -15.69 28.60
C GLU A 83 9.59 -15.53 28.49
N ALA A 84 8.91 -16.56 27.99
CA ALA A 84 7.47 -16.55 27.84
C ALA A 84 6.78 -16.60 29.21
N VAL A 85 5.74 -15.78 29.40
CA VAL A 85 4.77 -15.93 30.49
C VAL A 85 3.43 -16.35 29.89
N VAL A 86 3.07 -17.59 30.17
CA VAL A 86 1.72 -18.14 30.06
C VAL A 86 0.90 -17.56 31.22
N MET A 87 -0.24 -16.94 30.92
CA MET A 87 -1.24 -16.56 31.92
C MET A 87 -2.61 -17.06 31.46
N THR A 88 -3.10 -18.04 32.20
CA THR A 88 -4.41 -18.67 32.15
C THR A 88 -5.48 -17.81 32.82
N GLY A 89 -6.65 -17.75 32.20
CA GLY A 89 -7.95 -17.73 32.88
C GLY A 89 -8.52 -16.37 33.27
N LEU A 90 -9.70 -16.05 32.73
CA LEU A 90 -10.82 -15.31 33.35
C LEU A 90 -12.04 -15.34 32.39
N PRO A 91 -13.26 -15.00 32.83
CA PRO A 91 -14.38 -15.94 32.83
C PRO A 91 -15.50 -15.60 31.82
N GLN A 92 -16.41 -16.55 31.67
CA GLN A 92 -17.72 -16.43 31.04
C GLN A 92 -18.54 -15.29 31.67
N SER A 93 -19.15 -14.44 30.86
CA SER A 93 -20.62 -14.25 30.84
C SER A 93 -21.06 -13.14 29.87
N LEU A 94 -22.33 -13.23 29.46
CA LEU A 94 -23.22 -12.20 28.92
C LEU A 94 -23.21 -11.98 27.40
N GLN A 95 -24.12 -12.72 26.74
CA GLN A 95 -24.83 -12.26 25.55
C GLN A 95 -25.56 -10.93 25.84
N PRO A 96 -25.83 -10.14 24.78
CA PRO A 96 -27.16 -9.57 24.68
C PRO A 96 -27.79 -9.70 23.28
N ALA A 97 -29.03 -10.19 23.32
CA ALA A 97 -30.22 -9.66 22.67
C ALA A 97 -30.12 -9.15 21.23
N VAL A 98 -30.67 -9.97 20.33
CA VAL A 98 -31.19 -9.61 19.01
C VAL A 98 -32.31 -8.58 19.17
N LEU A 99 -32.10 -7.36 18.67
CA LEU A 99 -33.17 -6.40 18.42
C LEU A 99 -33.39 -6.26 16.91
N ARG A 100 -34.58 -6.71 16.49
CA ARG A 100 -35.22 -6.41 15.20
C ARG A 100 -35.48 -4.90 15.10
N ALA A 101 -35.15 -4.34 13.95
CA ALA A 101 -35.81 -3.15 13.39
C ALA A 101 -35.88 -3.39 11.87
N SER A 102 -37.05 -3.78 11.36
CA SER A 102 -38.10 -2.91 10.80
C SER A 102 -37.79 -2.51 9.36
N SER A 103 -38.47 -3.21 8.45
CA SER A 103 -38.44 -3.03 7.01
C SER A 103 -39.07 -1.70 6.62
N PHE A 104 -38.40 -0.94 5.75
CA PHE A 104 -39.05 0.15 5.02
C PHE A 104 -39.44 -0.34 3.63
N ALA A 105 -40.75 -0.28 3.37
CA ALA A 105 -41.39 -0.61 2.12
C ALA A 105 -40.94 0.33 1.00
N SER A 106 -40.58 -0.23 -0.15
CA SER A 106 -40.38 0.52 -1.39
C SER A 106 -41.63 0.35 -2.26
N HIS A 107 -42.18 1.48 -2.68
CA HIS A 107 -43.39 1.57 -3.49
C HIS A 107 -43.21 0.94 -4.87
N THR A 108 -44.22 0.17 -5.23
CA THR A 108 -44.52 -0.40 -6.54
C THR A 108 -44.83 0.69 -7.58
N PHE A 109 -44.16 0.63 -8.74
CA PHE A 109 -44.63 1.30 -9.96
C PHE A 109 -44.24 0.51 -11.22
N SER A 110 -45.27 0.03 -11.92
CA SER A 110 -45.34 -0.38 -13.34
C SER A 110 -46.82 -0.64 -13.65
N PRO A 111 -47.34 -0.53 -14.89
CA PRO A 111 -46.71 -0.87 -16.18
C PRO A 111 -46.99 0.24 -17.25
N ALA A 112 -46.76 0.19 -18.56
CA ALA A 112 -46.44 -0.82 -19.58
C ALA A 112 -45.87 -0.05 -20.80
N GLN A 113 -45.11 -0.70 -21.68
CA GLN A 113 -45.38 -0.68 -23.13
C GLN A 113 -44.42 -1.58 -23.92
N ASP A 114 -45.05 -2.37 -24.80
CA ASP A 114 -44.49 -3.27 -25.79
C ASP A 114 -43.57 -2.58 -26.80
N ALA A 115 -42.43 -3.22 -27.11
CA ALA A 115 -41.78 -3.09 -28.42
C ALA A 115 -40.85 -4.28 -28.72
N ALA A 116 -41.24 -5.07 -29.73
CA ALA A 116 -40.45 -5.84 -30.69
C ALA A 116 -39.18 -6.61 -30.22
N ARG A 117 -39.28 -7.94 -30.22
CA ARG A 117 -38.16 -8.90 -30.18
C ARG A 117 -37.35 -8.88 -31.49
N PRO A 118 -36.02 -8.65 -31.48
CA PRO A 118 -35.13 -8.97 -32.58
C PRO A 118 -34.80 -10.46 -32.58
N GLN A 119 -34.63 -11.01 -33.79
CA GLN A 119 -34.33 -12.42 -34.06
C GLN A 119 -32.95 -12.86 -33.55
N ASP A 120 -32.92 -14.11 -33.09
CA ASP A 120 -31.76 -14.89 -32.65
C ASP A 120 -30.59 -14.86 -33.64
N LEU A 121 -29.53 -14.13 -33.29
CA LEU A 121 -28.20 -14.34 -33.85
C LEU A 121 -27.46 -15.35 -32.98
N GLN A 122 -27.35 -16.58 -33.48
CA GLN A 122 -26.55 -17.65 -32.90
C GLN A 122 -25.07 -17.24 -32.90
N HIS A 123 -24.58 -16.70 -31.78
CA HIS A 123 -23.16 -16.50 -31.57
C HIS A 123 -22.47 -17.85 -31.31
N PRO A 124 -21.33 -18.15 -31.98
CA PRO A 124 -20.58 -19.38 -31.73
C PRO A 124 -20.11 -19.42 -30.29
N ALA A 125 -20.36 -20.54 -29.61
CA ALA A 125 -19.96 -20.78 -28.23
C ALA A 125 -18.44 -20.62 -28.08
N VAL A 126 -18.02 -19.51 -27.48
CA VAL A 126 -16.62 -19.27 -27.12
C VAL A 126 -16.31 -20.21 -25.96
N THR A 127 -15.52 -21.25 -26.23
CA THR A 127 -15.06 -22.18 -25.21
C THR A 127 -14.21 -21.45 -24.17
N PRO A 128 -14.50 -21.59 -22.86
CA PRO A 128 -13.73 -20.93 -21.80
C PRO A 128 -12.28 -21.41 -21.85
N SER A 129 -11.39 -20.49 -22.19
CA SER A 129 -9.98 -20.75 -22.42
C SER A 129 -9.28 -21.21 -21.14
N LYS A 130 -8.77 -22.46 -21.12
CA LYS A 130 -8.04 -23.12 -20.01
C LYS A 130 -6.70 -22.46 -19.63
N VAL A 131 -6.39 -21.28 -20.17
CA VAL A 131 -5.11 -20.56 -19.99
C VAL A 131 -4.99 -19.85 -18.62
N LYS A 132 -5.98 -19.96 -17.73
CA LYS A 132 -6.04 -19.10 -16.52
C LYS A 132 -5.55 -19.74 -15.20
N ASP A 133 -5.58 -21.07 -15.05
CA ASP A 133 -5.33 -21.69 -13.73
C ASP A 133 -3.85 -21.95 -13.44
N THR A 134 -3.07 -22.35 -14.45
CA THR A 134 -1.65 -22.64 -14.29
C THR A 134 -0.83 -21.39 -14.00
N ASP A 135 -1.17 -20.25 -14.60
CA ASP A 135 -0.54 -18.97 -14.31
C ASP A 135 -0.82 -18.53 -12.87
N LEU A 136 -2.07 -18.63 -12.40
CA LEU A 136 -2.41 -18.23 -11.03
C LEU A 136 -1.67 -19.05 -9.96
N ALA A 137 -1.53 -20.37 -10.18
CA ALA A 137 -0.74 -21.23 -9.30
C ALA A 137 0.74 -20.81 -9.26
N HIS A 138 1.32 -20.48 -10.43
CA HIS A 138 2.68 -19.96 -10.53
C HIS A 138 2.86 -18.63 -9.79
N GLN A 139 1.96 -17.65 -9.99
CA GLN A 139 2.02 -16.35 -9.31
C GLN A 139 1.90 -16.48 -7.78
N ARG A 140 1.11 -17.45 -7.29
CA ARG A 140 1.01 -17.76 -5.87
C ARG A 140 2.30 -18.36 -5.32
N GLN A 141 2.92 -19.28 -6.07
CA GLN A 141 4.20 -19.87 -5.67
C GLN A 141 5.30 -18.81 -5.61
N LEU A 142 5.42 -17.94 -6.63
CA LEU A 142 6.36 -16.83 -6.61
C LEU A 142 6.17 -15.92 -5.39
N ASN A 143 4.93 -15.65 -4.98
CA ASN A 143 4.66 -14.85 -3.79
C ASN A 143 5.16 -15.54 -2.51
N LYS A 144 4.95 -16.85 -2.37
CA LYS A 144 5.47 -17.64 -1.24
C LYS A 144 7.00 -17.60 -1.21
N ASP A 145 7.63 -17.76 -2.36
CA ASP A 145 9.09 -17.75 -2.47
C ASP A 145 9.67 -16.37 -2.10
N LEU A 146 9.02 -15.28 -2.49
CA LEU A 146 9.38 -13.91 -2.08
C LEU A 146 9.29 -13.73 -0.56
N ILE A 147 8.29 -14.31 0.10
CA ILE A 147 8.11 -14.25 1.56
C ILE A 147 9.20 -15.08 2.25
N ALA A 148 9.48 -16.29 1.75
CA ALA A 148 10.52 -17.16 2.28
C ALA A 148 11.91 -16.51 2.19
N ALA A 149 12.27 -15.97 1.01
CA ALA A 149 13.53 -15.27 0.78
C ALA A 149 13.71 -14.03 1.68
N ALA A 150 12.62 -13.44 2.16
CA ALA A 150 12.65 -12.27 3.02
C ALA A 150 12.88 -12.58 4.52
N SER A 151 12.98 -13.85 4.90
CA SER A 151 13.04 -14.29 6.30
C SER A 151 14.46 -14.50 6.84
N GLY A 152 15.47 -14.51 5.97
CA GLY A 152 16.87 -14.81 6.33
C GLY A 152 17.80 -13.59 6.42
N PRO A 153 19.07 -13.82 6.80
CA PRO A 153 20.11 -12.80 6.70
C PRO A 153 20.29 -12.39 5.24
N HIS A 154 20.54 -11.09 4.99
CA HIS A 154 20.64 -10.55 3.63
C HIS A 154 19.36 -10.73 2.79
N ALA A 155 18.20 -10.79 3.44
CA ALA A 155 16.87 -10.91 2.83
C ALA A 155 16.68 -10.05 1.56
N ALA A 156 17.13 -8.79 1.57
CA ALA A 156 17.01 -7.91 0.42
C ALA A 156 17.69 -8.45 -0.85
N PHE A 157 18.88 -9.05 -0.72
CA PHE A 157 19.63 -9.62 -1.84
C PHE A 157 19.04 -10.95 -2.29
N GLN A 158 18.59 -11.80 -1.36
CA GLN A 158 17.90 -13.05 -1.71
C GLN A 158 16.63 -12.79 -2.52
N VAL A 159 15.86 -11.74 -2.16
CA VAL A 159 14.70 -11.30 -2.94
C VAL A 159 15.12 -10.81 -4.33
N LEU A 160 16.25 -10.10 -4.45
CA LEU A 160 16.79 -9.68 -5.75
C LEU A 160 17.24 -10.86 -6.62
N ASP A 161 17.82 -11.89 -6.03
CA ASP A 161 18.21 -13.11 -6.76
C ASP A 161 16.97 -13.82 -7.33
N LEU A 162 15.89 -13.91 -6.55
CA LEU A 162 14.62 -14.47 -7.02
C LEU A 162 14.00 -13.61 -8.13
N LEU A 163 14.05 -12.28 -7.99
CA LEU A 163 13.58 -11.34 -9.02
C LEU A 163 14.35 -11.53 -10.32
N SER A 164 15.67 -11.68 -10.27
CA SER A 164 16.51 -11.79 -11.49
C SER A 164 16.08 -12.93 -12.42
N LYS A 165 15.45 -13.98 -11.86
CA LYS A 165 15.01 -15.18 -12.57
C LYS A 165 13.56 -15.09 -13.07
N ASN A 166 12.73 -14.26 -12.44
CA ASN A 166 11.26 -14.31 -12.61
C ASN A 166 10.62 -12.95 -12.95
N LEU A 167 11.39 -11.87 -13.07
CA LEU A 167 10.83 -10.51 -13.12
C LEU A 167 9.81 -10.30 -14.25
N GLU A 168 10.06 -10.86 -15.42
CA GLU A 168 9.20 -10.69 -16.61
C GLU A 168 7.85 -11.41 -16.50
N SER A 169 7.76 -12.48 -15.68
CA SER A 169 6.52 -13.23 -15.47
C SER A 169 5.68 -12.71 -14.30
N MET A 170 6.21 -11.80 -13.49
CA MET A 170 5.52 -11.31 -12.29
C MET A 170 4.34 -10.40 -12.59
N ASN A 171 3.23 -10.61 -11.87
CA ASN A 171 2.10 -9.67 -11.85
C ASN A 171 2.30 -8.52 -10.84
N GLY A 172 1.37 -7.56 -10.81
CA GLY A 172 1.47 -6.39 -9.92
C GLY A 172 1.55 -6.71 -8.43
N VAL A 173 0.91 -7.80 -7.98
CA VAL A 173 0.96 -8.25 -6.58
C VAL A 173 2.36 -8.76 -6.22
N ASN A 174 2.97 -9.54 -7.11
CA ASN A 174 4.34 -10.04 -6.95
C ASN A 174 5.35 -8.87 -6.90
N LEU A 175 5.24 -7.90 -7.82
CA LEU A 175 6.12 -6.72 -7.84
C LEU A 175 5.99 -5.87 -6.56
N ALA A 176 4.76 -5.61 -6.10
CA ALA A 176 4.50 -4.89 -4.84
C ALA A 176 5.03 -5.65 -3.62
N THR A 177 4.85 -6.98 -3.58
CA THR A 177 5.39 -7.83 -2.51
C THR A 177 6.92 -7.77 -2.49
N ALA A 178 7.56 -7.89 -3.65
CA ALA A 178 9.02 -7.90 -3.75
C ALA A 178 9.64 -6.59 -3.24
N ILE A 179 9.15 -5.43 -3.73
CA ILE A 179 9.66 -4.14 -3.24
C ILE A 179 9.37 -3.91 -1.75
N HIS A 180 8.24 -4.40 -1.26
CA HIS A 180 7.89 -4.34 0.15
C HIS A 180 8.87 -5.11 1.02
N ARG A 181 9.18 -6.36 0.65
CA ARG A 181 10.15 -7.19 1.37
C ARG A 181 11.55 -6.58 1.35
N ILE A 182 11.98 -6.07 0.19
CA ILE A 182 13.25 -5.34 0.06
C ILE A 182 13.28 -4.12 0.98
N SER A 183 12.21 -3.32 0.98
CA SER A 183 12.10 -2.13 1.83
C SER A 183 12.20 -2.48 3.31
N ARG A 184 11.52 -3.53 3.77
CA ARG A 184 11.57 -3.98 5.17
C ARG A 184 12.95 -4.49 5.56
N ALA A 185 13.58 -5.31 4.72
CA ALA A 185 14.95 -5.78 4.96
C ALA A 185 15.95 -4.62 5.04
N CYS A 186 15.79 -3.59 4.19
CA CYS A 186 16.65 -2.40 4.24
C CYS A 186 16.48 -1.55 5.51
N GLN A 187 15.31 -1.57 6.15
CA GLN A 187 15.10 -0.88 7.43
C GLN A 187 15.91 -1.50 8.56
N VAL A 188 16.15 -2.81 8.50
CA VAL A 188 16.94 -3.56 9.50
C VAL A 188 18.43 -3.40 9.23
N ASP A 189 18.87 -3.64 7.99
CA ASP A 189 20.30 -3.76 7.66
C ASP A 189 20.95 -2.43 7.25
N GLY A 190 20.17 -1.37 6.99
CA GLY A 190 20.68 -0.07 6.54
C GLY A 190 21.28 -0.06 5.12
N LYS A 191 21.10 -1.14 4.34
CA LYS A 191 21.70 -1.34 3.00
C LYS A 191 20.93 -0.69 1.84
N ALA A 192 20.03 0.25 2.12
CA ALA A 192 19.20 0.89 1.10
C ALA A 192 19.99 1.53 -0.05
N GLY A 193 21.22 2.03 0.21
CA GLY A 193 22.10 2.57 -0.83
C GLY A 193 22.52 1.52 -1.87
N GLN A 194 23.02 0.37 -1.41
CA GLN A 194 23.49 -0.71 -2.29
C GLN A 194 22.35 -1.29 -3.14
N ILE A 195 21.17 -1.44 -2.55
CA ILE A 195 19.99 -1.97 -3.24
C ILE A 195 19.55 -1.07 -4.39
N LYS A 196 19.60 0.26 -4.22
CA LYS A 196 19.24 1.21 -5.30
C LYS A 196 20.12 1.07 -6.52
N ASP A 197 21.38 0.70 -6.31
CA ASP A 197 22.35 0.55 -7.38
C ASP A 197 22.33 -0.84 -8.03
N HIS A 198 21.60 -1.79 -7.45
CA HIS A 198 21.50 -3.14 -7.98
C HIS A 198 20.75 -3.17 -9.33
N PRO A 199 21.30 -3.82 -10.38
CA PRO A 199 20.69 -3.83 -11.71
C PRO A 199 19.28 -4.44 -11.71
N THR A 200 19.08 -5.57 -11.02
CA THR A 200 17.74 -6.20 -10.88
C THR A 200 16.74 -5.27 -10.20
N PHE A 201 17.17 -4.45 -9.25
CA PHE A 201 16.28 -3.52 -8.58
C PHE A 201 15.86 -2.38 -9.51
N ARG A 202 16.79 -1.86 -10.32
CA ARG A 202 16.47 -0.87 -11.36
C ARG A 202 15.52 -1.46 -12.41
N HIS A 203 15.72 -2.72 -12.77
CA HIS A 203 14.84 -3.45 -13.69
C HIS A 203 13.43 -3.62 -13.10
N LEU A 204 13.31 -3.98 -11.82
CA LEU A 204 12.03 -4.04 -11.10
C LEU A 204 11.26 -2.72 -11.23
N LEU A 205 11.91 -1.59 -10.95
CA LEU A 205 11.28 -0.27 -11.06
C LEU A 205 10.84 0.04 -12.50
N HIS A 206 11.60 -0.39 -13.51
CA HIS A 206 11.26 -0.20 -14.92
C HIS A 206 10.06 -1.05 -15.37
N ILE A 207 10.04 -2.34 -15.02
CA ILE A 207 8.92 -3.24 -15.32
C ILE A 207 7.63 -2.77 -14.65
N THR A 208 7.70 -2.33 -13.38
CA THR A 208 6.54 -1.74 -12.71
C THR A 208 6.04 -0.50 -13.43
N GLU A 209 6.94 0.41 -13.84
CA GLU A 209 6.57 1.61 -14.58
C GLU A 209 5.86 1.27 -15.91
N LYS A 210 6.39 0.30 -16.66
CA LYS A 210 5.75 -0.21 -17.89
C LYS A 210 4.39 -0.85 -17.62
N MET A 211 4.28 -1.66 -16.57
CA MET A 211 3.02 -2.31 -16.16
C MET A 211 1.93 -1.29 -15.80
N LEU A 212 2.29 -0.19 -15.13
CA LEU A 212 1.35 0.87 -14.78
C LEU A 212 0.85 1.67 -15.99
N CYS A 213 1.55 1.60 -17.13
CA CYS A 213 1.08 2.17 -18.39
C CYS A 213 0.13 1.24 -19.15
N GLN A 214 -0.14 0.03 -18.65
CA GLN A 214 -0.96 -0.97 -19.31
C GLN A 214 -2.29 -1.17 -18.59
N THR A 215 -3.35 -1.29 -19.36
CA THR A 215 -4.67 -1.71 -18.90
C THR A 215 -4.98 -3.12 -19.42
N LEU A 216 -5.78 -3.86 -18.67
CA LEU A 216 -6.35 -5.14 -19.12
C LEU A 216 -7.47 -4.89 -20.15
N PRO A 217 -7.94 -5.93 -20.87
CA PRO A 217 -8.97 -5.78 -21.91
C PRO A 217 -10.30 -5.18 -21.40
N ASP A 218 -10.61 -5.36 -20.12
CA ASP A 218 -11.77 -4.78 -19.43
C ASP A 218 -11.54 -3.32 -18.98
N GLY A 219 -10.41 -2.72 -19.37
CA GLY A 219 -10.02 -1.36 -18.96
C GLY A 219 -9.45 -1.26 -17.56
N THR A 220 -9.41 -2.37 -16.79
CA THR A 220 -8.90 -2.33 -15.42
C THR A 220 -7.37 -2.17 -15.40
N PRO A 221 -6.80 -1.44 -14.43
CA PRO A 221 -5.35 -1.33 -14.32
C PRO A 221 -4.71 -2.69 -14.03
N ARG A 222 -3.62 -3.00 -14.74
CA ARG A 222 -2.88 -4.25 -14.53
C ARG A 222 -2.29 -4.39 -13.13
N MET A 223 -2.08 -3.25 -12.44
CA MET A 223 -1.66 -3.21 -11.04
C MET A 223 -2.81 -2.69 -10.16
N PRO A 224 -3.32 -3.51 -9.20
CA PRO A 224 -4.39 -3.09 -8.32
C PRO A 224 -4.05 -1.83 -7.49
N PRO A 225 -5.02 -0.96 -7.18
CA PRO A 225 -4.82 0.24 -6.35
C PRO A 225 -4.14 -0.05 -5.00
N LYS A 226 -4.53 -1.13 -4.31
CA LYS A 226 -3.88 -1.58 -3.07
C LYS A 226 -2.38 -1.88 -3.23
N CYS A 227 -1.99 -2.44 -4.38
CA CYS A 227 -0.58 -2.71 -4.69
C CYS A 227 0.17 -1.39 -4.92
N CYS A 228 -0.48 -0.38 -5.50
CA CYS A 228 0.12 0.95 -5.67
C CYS A 228 0.45 1.61 -4.33
N SER A 229 -0.42 1.47 -3.33
CA SER A 229 -0.15 1.93 -1.95
C SER A 229 1.10 1.29 -1.36
N VAL A 230 1.18 -0.04 -1.38
CA VAL A 230 2.34 -0.79 -0.86
C VAL A 230 3.63 -0.40 -1.60
N PHE A 231 3.55 -0.24 -2.92
CA PHE A 231 4.70 0.14 -3.74
C PHE A 231 5.18 1.56 -3.42
N ALA A 232 4.26 2.54 -3.35
CA ALA A 232 4.58 3.92 -3.02
C ALA A 232 5.18 4.04 -1.61
N TRP A 233 4.61 3.36 -0.62
CA TRP A 233 5.16 3.29 0.74
C TRP A 233 6.58 2.72 0.75
N SER A 234 6.83 1.67 -0.03
CA SER A 234 8.15 1.06 -0.13
C SER A 234 9.16 2.01 -0.80
N CYS A 235 8.74 2.74 -1.84
CA CYS A 235 9.54 3.82 -2.44
C CYS A 235 9.88 4.92 -1.42
N ALA A 236 8.93 5.33 -0.59
CA ALA A 236 9.16 6.35 0.45
C ALA A 236 10.21 5.90 1.47
N ASN A 237 10.10 4.66 1.95
CA ASN A 237 11.04 4.09 2.93
C ASN A 237 12.44 3.90 2.36
N LEU A 238 12.53 3.44 1.11
CA LEU A 238 13.81 3.34 0.41
C LEU A 238 14.34 4.72 0.01
N GLY A 239 13.53 5.78 -0.02
CA GLY A 239 13.92 7.10 -0.53
C GLY A 239 14.17 7.06 -2.03
N ILE A 240 13.28 6.39 -2.77
CA ILE A 240 13.26 6.32 -4.23
C ILE A 240 12.29 7.38 -4.74
N PHE A 241 12.80 8.29 -5.57
CA PHE A 241 12.02 9.38 -6.13
C PHE A 241 12.17 9.38 -7.65
N ARG A 242 11.36 8.57 -8.33
CA ARG A 242 11.26 8.53 -9.79
C ARG A 242 9.94 9.18 -10.18
N THR A 243 10.01 10.42 -10.66
CA THR A 243 8.82 11.26 -10.97
C THR A 243 7.78 10.51 -11.79
N GLN A 244 8.19 9.85 -12.88
CA GLN A 244 7.26 9.18 -13.78
C GLN A 244 6.58 7.97 -13.13
N LEU A 245 7.37 7.09 -12.49
CA LEU A 245 6.83 5.96 -11.72
C LEU A 245 5.85 6.43 -10.63
N LEU A 246 6.20 7.45 -9.87
CA LEU A 246 5.34 8.02 -8.83
C LEU A 246 4.07 8.66 -9.42
N ALA A 247 4.17 9.42 -10.51
CA ALA A 247 3.01 9.98 -11.18
C ALA A 247 2.05 8.87 -11.65
N ARG A 248 2.57 7.78 -12.22
CA ARG A 248 1.77 6.62 -12.64
C ARG A 248 1.11 5.90 -11.46
N LEU A 249 1.84 5.65 -10.37
CA LEU A 249 1.28 5.06 -9.15
C LEU A 249 0.13 5.91 -8.59
N ALA A 250 0.27 7.24 -8.56
CA ALA A 250 -0.77 8.15 -8.09
C ALA A 250 -2.03 8.07 -8.97
N LEU A 251 -1.88 8.15 -10.30
CA LEU A 251 -3.00 8.09 -11.25
C LEU A 251 -3.72 6.74 -11.19
N THR A 252 -2.98 5.62 -11.19
CA THR A 252 -3.57 4.28 -11.10
C THR A 252 -4.30 4.09 -9.77
N ALA A 253 -3.75 4.57 -8.66
CA ALA A 253 -4.42 4.48 -7.38
C ALA A 253 -5.69 5.34 -7.32
N ALA A 254 -5.64 6.58 -7.84
CA ALA A 254 -6.76 7.51 -7.85
C ALA A 254 -8.01 6.92 -8.54
N GLN A 255 -7.82 6.15 -9.61
CA GLN A 255 -8.91 5.49 -10.36
C GLN A 255 -9.65 4.40 -9.56
N GLY A 256 -9.08 3.90 -8.47
CA GLY A 256 -9.64 2.75 -7.74
C GLY A 256 -9.47 2.83 -6.22
N LEU A 257 -9.43 4.03 -5.64
CA LEU A 257 -9.37 4.17 -4.17
C LEU A 257 -10.59 3.57 -3.48
N GLY A 258 -11.75 3.50 -4.15
CA GLY A 258 -12.96 2.87 -3.61
C GLY A 258 -12.79 1.39 -3.23
N SER A 259 -11.84 0.68 -3.86
CA SER A 259 -11.52 -0.72 -3.52
C SER A 259 -10.42 -0.86 -2.46
N CYS A 260 -9.89 0.26 -1.94
CA CYS A 260 -8.82 0.26 -0.94
C CYS A 260 -9.39 0.32 0.47
N GLU A 261 -8.67 -0.31 1.40
CA GLU A 261 -8.91 -0.14 2.82
C GLU A 261 -8.39 1.21 3.33
N PRO A 262 -8.95 1.76 4.42
CA PRO A 262 -8.51 3.03 5.00
C PRO A 262 -7.01 3.17 5.24
N HIS A 263 -6.38 2.10 5.75
CA HIS A 263 -4.94 2.09 6.03
C HIS A 263 -4.10 2.09 4.74
N GLU A 264 -4.62 1.56 3.63
CA GLU A 264 -3.94 1.58 2.33
C GLU A 264 -3.96 2.99 1.74
N VAL A 265 -5.10 3.69 1.80
CA VAL A 265 -5.20 5.09 1.33
C VAL A 265 -4.28 6.00 2.14
N THR A 266 -4.28 5.88 3.46
CA THR A 266 -3.42 6.71 4.31
C THR A 266 -1.93 6.38 4.17
N ASN A 267 -1.56 5.11 3.94
CA ASN A 267 -0.19 4.74 3.61
C ASN A 267 0.29 5.37 2.29
N LEU A 268 -0.59 5.40 1.29
CA LEU A 268 -0.32 6.04 -0.01
C LEU A 268 -0.09 7.55 0.17
N LEU A 269 -1.00 8.25 0.88
CA LEU A 269 -0.85 9.67 1.18
C LEU A 269 0.43 9.97 1.97
N TRP A 270 0.72 9.17 3.00
CA TRP A 270 1.93 9.31 3.80
C TRP A 270 3.19 9.13 2.95
N ALA A 271 3.20 8.16 2.04
CA ALA A 271 4.33 7.91 1.16
C ALA A 271 4.69 9.15 0.34
N TYR A 272 3.69 9.78 -0.28
CA TYR A 272 3.89 11.02 -1.03
C TYR A 272 4.29 12.19 -0.13
N ALA A 273 3.65 12.35 1.03
CA ALA A 273 4.01 13.39 2.00
C ALA A 273 5.48 13.28 2.43
N SER A 274 5.94 12.05 2.72
CA SER A 274 7.31 11.74 3.10
C SER A 274 8.31 12.02 1.97
N LEU A 275 8.01 11.57 0.76
CA LEU A 275 8.83 11.80 -0.43
C LEU A 275 8.95 13.30 -0.76
N CYS A 276 7.84 14.04 -0.66
CA CYS A 276 7.81 15.48 -0.92
C CYS A 276 8.54 16.28 0.15
N ARG A 277 8.42 15.93 1.43
CA ARG A 277 9.10 16.61 2.54
C ARG A 277 10.63 16.59 2.41
N ASN A 278 11.17 15.51 1.86
CA ASN A 278 12.62 15.34 1.71
C ASN A 278 13.23 16.10 0.53
N ARG A 279 12.41 16.75 -0.31
CA ARG A 279 12.86 17.50 -1.48
C ARG A 279 12.60 19.00 -1.27
N LYS A 280 13.68 19.75 -1.01
CA LYS A 280 13.65 21.21 -0.83
C LYS A 280 13.40 21.97 -2.14
N SER A 281 13.42 21.30 -3.30
CA SER A 281 13.29 21.89 -4.63
C SER A 281 12.02 21.40 -5.34
N LYS A 282 11.38 22.33 -6.08
CA LYS A 282 10.15 22.20 -6.87
C LYS A 282 9.82 20.75 -7.28
N MET A 283 8.59 20.31 -6.96
CA MET A 283 8.04 19.08 -7.54
C MET A 283 8.12 19.16 -9.06
N ALA A 284 8.52 18.07 -9.70
CA ALA A 284 8.49 18.02 -11.15
C ALA A 284 7.04 18.13 -11.64
N LYS A 285 6.79 18.96 -12.66
CA LYS A 285 5.43 19.30 -13.16
C LYS A 285 4.53 18.07 -13.37
N GLY A 286 5.07 16.97 -13.87
CA GLY A 286 4.31 15.73 -14.11
C GLY A 286 3.78 15.05 -12.84
N LEU A 287 4.49 15.16 -11.71
CA LEU A 287 4.05 14.61 -10.44
C LEU A 287 2.98 15.48 -9.76
N GLU A 288 3.06 16.80 -9.94
CA GLU A 288 2.09 17.74 -9.34
C GLU A 288 0.67 17.48 -9.83
N ALA A 289 0.46 17.35 -11.15
CA ALA A 289 -0.85 17.04 -11.72
C ALA A 289 -1.39 15.70 -11.20
N ALA A 290 -0.55 14.65 -11.18
CA ALA A 290 -0.93 13.34 -10.68
C ALA A 290 -1.27 13.34 -9.17
N LEU A 291 -0.53 14.13 -8.38
CA LEU A 291 -0.81 14.32 -6.96
C LEU A 291 -2.13 15.07 -6.73
N THR A 292 -2.46 16.06 -7.56
CA THR A 292 -3.75 16.75 -7.49
C THR A 292 -4.90 15.79 -7.72
N GLU A 293 -4.83 14.92 -8.73
CA GLU A 293 -5.85 13.89 -8.98
C GLU A 293 -5.96 12.89 -7.82
N LEU A 294 -4.82 12.42 -7.31
CA LEU A 294 -4.81 11.54 -6.13
C LEU A 294 -5.43 12.21 -4.91
N MET A 295 -5.12 13.49 -4.67
CA MET A 295 -5.66 14.26 -3.56
C MET A 295 -7.17 14.44 -3.69
N LYS A 296 -7.67 14.78 -4.88
CA LYS A 296 -9.11 14.88 -5.14
C LYS A 296 -9.83 13.58 -4.81
N ALA A 297 -9.38 12.45 -5.37
CA ALA A 297 -9.96 11.13 -5.11
C ALA A 297 -9.86 10.74 -3.62
N SER A 298 -8.78 11.11 -2.94
CA SER A 298 -8.60 10.82 -1.52
C SER A 298 -9.54 11.63 -0.63
N LEU A 299 -9.78 12.90 -0.96
CA LEU A 299 -10.73 13.74 -0.21
C LEU A 299 -12.17 13.25 -0.38
N GLU A 300 -12.53 12.76 -1.57
CA GLU A 300 -13.83 12.10 -1.82
C GLU A 300 -13.95 10.77 -1.03
N PHE A 301 -12.85 10.07 -0.78
CA PHE A 301 -12.84 8.84 0.03
C PHE A 301 -12.99 9.11 1.54
N LEU A 302 -12.52 10.26 2.02
CA LEU A 302 -12.45 10.67 3.43
C LEU A 302 -13.76 11.34 3.91
N VAL A 303 -14.90 10.66 3.74
CA VAL A 303 -16.20 11.18 4.18
C VAL A 303 -16.42 11.04 5.70
N PRO A 304 -17.08 12.01 6.36
CA PRO A 304 -17.25 12.05 7.82
C PRO A 304 -17.78 10.76 8.45
N GLU A 305 -18.74 10.09 7.81
CA GLU A 305 -19.38 8.88 8.31
C GLU A 305 -18.38 7.73 8.44
N ARG A 306 -17.46 7.62 7.47
CA ARG A 306 -16.43 6.57 7.46
C ARG A 306 -15.33 6.85 8.48
N LEU A 307 -14.94 8.12 8.62
CA LEU A 307 -13.83 8.52 9.50
C LEU A 307 -14.05 8.11 10.97
N ARG A 308 -15.30 8.14 11.44
CA ARG A 308 -15.63 7.75 12.84
C ARG A 308 -15.36 6.28 13.14
N ALA A 309 -15.40 5.41 12.13
CA ALA A 309 -15.12 3.99 12.28
C ALA A 309 -13.62 3.64 12.16
N TRP A 310 -12.77 4.62 11.83
CA TRP A 310 -11.35 4.38 11.62
C TRP A 310 -10.59 4.41 12.94
N LYS A 311 -9.54 3.60 13.03
CA LYS A 311 -8.64 3.60 14.18
C LYS A 311 -7.92 4.95 14.31
N PRO A 312 -7.62 5.44 15.53
CA PRO A 312 -6.96 6.73 15.73
C PRO A 312 -5.64 6.88 14.98
N GLN A 313 -4.86 5.80 14.84
CA GLN A 313 -3.58 5.82 14.12
C GLN A 313 -3.75 6.09 12.62
N ILE A 314 -4.84 5.61 12.01
CA ILE A 314 -5.16 5.87 10.59
C ILE A 314 -5.50 7.35 10.42
N LEU A 315 -6.34 7.89 11.31
CA LEU A 315 -6.73 9.29 11.31
C LEU A 315 -5.52 10.22 11.50
N MET A 316 -4.63 9.92 12.46
CA MET A 316 -3.39 10.66 12.65
C MET A 316 -2.47 10.62 11.42
N SER A 317 -2.37 9.46 10.75
CA SER A 317 -1.60 9.33 9.51
C SER A 317 -2.18 10.17 8.38
N ALA A 318 -3.52 10.16 8.21
CA ALA A 318 -4.21 11.00 7.25
C ALA A 318 -3.92 12.49 7.50
N LEU A 319 -4.11 12.93 8.74
CA LEU A 319 -3.94 14.32 9.18
C LEU A 319 -2.55 14.88 8.84
N VAL A 320 -1.49 14.16 9.21
CA VAL A 320 -0.10 14.58 8.93
C VAL A 320 0.21 14.55 7.43
N SER A 321 -0.44 13.68 6.66
CA SER A 321 -0.22 13.58 5.23
C SER A 321 -0.91 14.73 4.49
N LEU A 322 -2.17 15.03 4.82
CA LEU A 322 -2.97 16.09 4.21
C LEU A 322 -2.28 17.47 4.32
N VAL A 323 -1.70 17.80 5.47
CA VAL A 323 -1.02 19.09 5.67
C VAL A 323 0.29 19.21 4.87
N ALA A 324 0.93 18.08 4.55
CA ALA A 324 2.22 18.03 3.88
C ALA A 324 2.11 17.99 2.34
N LEU A 325 0.96 17.59 1.83
CA LEU A 325 0.64 17.48 0.40
C LEU A 325 0.08 18.79 -0.17
N PRO A 326 -0.02 18.93 -1.51
CA PRO A 326 -0.65 20.10 -2.13
C PRO A 326 -2.07 20.32 -1.60
N TRP A 327 -2.30 21.50 -1.03
CA TRP A 327 -3.55 21.87 -0.41
C TRP A 327 -4.65 22.06 -1.46
N GLN A 328 -5.82 21.47 -1.24
CA GLN A 328 -6.99 21.61 -2.11
C GLN A 328 -8.08 22.43 -1.39
N PRO A 329 -9.03 23.05 -2.10
CA PRO A 329 -10.15 23.78 -1.49
C PRO A 329 -10.91 22.93 -0.45
N SER A 330 -11.17 21.65 -0.76
CA SER A 330 -11.87 20.73 0.14
C SER A 330 -11.00 20.19 1.29
N SER A 331 -9.68 20.43 1.30
CA SER A 331 -8.78 19.95 2.35
C SER A 331 -9.13 20.49 3.72
N GLN A 332 -9.60 21.74 3.81
CA GLN A 332 -9.97 22.37 5.09
C GLN A 332 -11.14 21.64 5.77
N GLN A 333 -12.17 21.30 5.01
CA GLN A 333 -13.32 20.57 5.55
C GLN A 333 -12.92 19.18 6.02
N VAL A 334 -12.24 18.40 5.16
CA VAL A 334 -11.80 17.04 5.50
C VAL A 334 -10.85 17.03 6.70
N VAL A 335 -9.95 18.01 6.82
CA VAL A 335 -9.08 18.14 8.00
C VAL A 335 -9.91 18.38 9.26
N SER A 336 -10.95 19.22 9.19
CA SER A 336 -11.85 19.46 10.31
C SER A 336 -12.63 18.19 10.69
N ASP A 337 -13.09 17.42 9.70
CA ASP A 337 -13.80 16.15 9.92
C ASP A 337 -12.89 15.08 10.55
N VAL A 338 -11.62 15.02 10.13
CA VAL A 338 -10.61 14.12 10.74
C VAL A 338 -10.30 14.54 12.18
N LEU A 339 -10.20 15.85 12.47
CA LEU A 339 -10.01 16.36 13.83
C LEU A 339 -11.21 16.06 14.73
N ASP A 340 -12.43 16.21 14.20
CA ASP A 340 -13.66 15.83 14.90
C ASP A 340 -13.68 14.34 15.24
N ALA A 341 -13.34 13.48 14.27
CA ALA A 341 -13.27 12.04 14.49
C ALA A 341 -12.21 11.66 15.54
N LEU A 342 -11.04 12.32 15.54
CA LEU A 342 -10.01 12.13 16.55
C LEU A 342 -10.45 12.60 17.95
N ALA A 343 -11.10 13.76 18.03
CA ALA A 343 -11.60 14.30 19.29
C ALA A 343 -12.70 13.43 19.90
N MET A 344 -13.59 12.86 19.06
CA MET A 344 -14.58 11.87 19.51
C MET A 344 -13.95 10.59 20.05
N GLN A 345 -12.73 10.25 19.61
CA GLN A 345 -11.96 9.08 20.06
C GLN A 345 -10.86 9.44 21.07
N GLN A 346 -10.96 10.59 21.77
CA GLN A 346 -9.89 11.10 22.64
C GLN A 346 -9.44 10.14 23.75
N GLU A 347 -10.34 9.29 24.26
CA GLU A 347 -10.01 8.33 25.32
C GLU A 347 -9.04 7.25 24.80
N GLN A 348 -9.24 6.79 23.56
CA GLN A 348 -8.33 5.84 22.91
C GLN A 348 -6.97 6.46 22.60
N LEU A 349 -6.89 7.80 22.47
CA LEU A 349 -5.63 8.49 22.20
C LEU A 349 -4.67 8.50 23.39
N VAL A 350 -5.13 8.25 24.61
CA VAL A 350 -4.28 8.23 25.81
C VAL A 350 -3.23 7.11 25.74
N GLU A 351 -3.59 5.99 25.12
CA GLU A 351 -2.72 4.83 24.95
C GLU A 351 -1.81 4.94 23.72
N GLU A 352 -2.05 5.93 22.87
CA GLU A 352 -1.44 6.06 21.56
C GLU A 352 -0.32 7.12 21.51
N ASN A 353 0.55 6.99 20.52
CA ASN A 353 1.54 8.02 20.23
C ASN A 353 0.87 9.23 19.55
N THR A 354 0.53 10.24 20.34
CA THR A 354 -0.18 11.46 19.89
C THR A 354 0.70 12.55 19.31
N ARG A 355 2.03 12.35 19.29
CA ARG A 355 2.99 13.27 18.67
C ARG A 355 2.64 13.69 17.23
N PRO A 356 2.10 12.82 16.35
CA PRO A 356 1.65 13.22 15.01
C PRO A 356 0.63 14.37 15.01
N ILE A 357 -0.26 14.45 15.99
CA ILE A 357 -1.26 15.53 16.10
C ILE A 357 -0.58 16.88 16.32
N SER A 358 0.40 16.93 17.24
CA SER A 358 1.17 18.15 17.48
C SER A 358 2.00 18.55 16.25
N ILE A 359 2.62 17.59 15.56
CA ILE A 359 3.34 17.83 14.30
C ILE A 359 2.40 18.41 13.24
N PHE A 360 1.18 17.90 13.14
CA PHE A 360 0.19 18.45 12.22
C PHE A 360 -0.09 19.92 12.52
N PHE A 361 -0.40 20.29 13.78
CA PHE A 361 -0.71 21.69 14.10
C PHE A 361 0.50 22.62 13.88
N GLU A 362 1.72 22.13 14.10
CA GLU A 362 2.94 22.87 13.76
C GLU A 362 3.06 23.11 12.25
N GLU A 363 2.93 22.05 11.45
CA GLU A 363 3.03 22.14 9.98
C GLU A 363 1.86 22.92 9.38
N LEU A 364 0.65 22.86 9.96
CA LEU A 364 -0.51 23.63 9.52
C LEU A 364 -0.24 25.13 9.68
N ARG A 365 0.21 25.56 10.87
CA ARG A 365 0.56 26.97 11.10
C ARG A 365 1.69 27.45 10.20
N LYS A 366 2.66 26.58 9.92
CA LYS A 366 3.83 26.91 9.11
C LYS A 366 3.53 27.03 7.62
N ARG A 367 2.71 26.13 7.08
CA ARG A 367 2.46 26.03 5.62
C ARG A 367 1.18 26.73 5.20
N HIS A 368 0.17 26.75 6.07
CA HIS A 368 -1.19 27.16 5.77
C HIS A 368 -1.72 28.07 6.89
N ALA A 369 -0.99 29.15 7.17
CA ALA A 369 -1.27 30.04 8.31
C ALA A 369 -2.72 30.56 8.35
N GLU A 370 -3.25 30.99 7.19
CA GLU A 370 -4.64 31.46 7.06
C GLU A 370 -5.67 30.38 7.41
N VAL A 371 -5.43 29.14 6.97
CA VAL A 371 -6.29 28.00 7.32
C VAL A 371 -6.17 27.69 8.81
N ALA A 372 -4.96 27.76 9.37
CA ALA A 372 -4.73 27.53 10.80
C ALA A 372 -5.52 28.52 11.68
N LEU A 373 -5.63 29.79 11.24
CA LEU A 373 -6.44 30.82 11.93
C LEU A 373 -7.93 30.49 11.97
N GLN A 374 -8.41 29.66 11.05
CA GLN A 374 -9.82 29.24 11.00
C GLN A 374 -10.04 27.92 11.75
N ILE A 375 -9.22 26.89 11.45
CA ILE A 375 -9.39 25.55 12.03
C ILE A 375 -9.11 25.55 13.54
N VAL A 376 -8.02 26.19 13.99
CA VAL A 376 -7.61 26.07 15.40
C VAL A 376 -8.65 26.65 16.37
N PRO A 377 -9.19 27.87 16.17
CA PRO A 377 -10.25 28.39 17.04
C PRO A 377 -11.53 27.56 16.97
N ALA A 378 -11.96 27.15 15.76
CA ALA A 378 -13.16 26.34 15.58
C ALA A 378 -13.08 24.99 16.33
N THR A 379 -11.95 24.27 16.18
CA THR A 379 -11.71 23.02 16.92
C THR A 379 -11.58 23.29 18.42
N SER A 380 -10.99 24.41 18.84
CA SER A 380 -10.85 24.75 20.28
C SER A 380 -12.18 25.10 20.94
N GLN A 381 -13.10 25.72 20.20
CA GLN A 381 -14.44 26.01 20.69
C GLN A 381 -15.26 24.73 20.84
N LYS A 382 -15.15 23.83 19.87
CA LYS A 382 -15.92 22.57 19.84
C LYS A 382 -15.35 21.50 20.78
N TRP A 383 -14.03 21.37 20.85
CA TRP A 383 -13.31 20.34 21.60
C TRP A 383 -12.18 20.93 22.46
N PRO A 384 -12.52 21.70 23.51
CA PRO A 384 -11.53 22.42 24.32
C PRO A 384 -10.50 21.50 24.99
N GLY A 385 -10.93 20.34 25.51
CA GLY A 385 -10.03 19.37 26.17
C GLY A 385 -8.99 18.78 25.20
N PHE A 386 -9.44 18.35 24.02
CA PHE A 386 -8.59 17.86 22.94
C PHE A 386 -7.54 18.90 22.52
N MET A 387 -7.97 20.15 22.33
CA MET A 387 -7.06 21.22 21.89
C MET A 387 -6.08 21.65 22.98
N GLN A 388 -6.52 21.69 24.24
CA GLN A 388 -5.63 21.94 25.38
C GLN A 388 -4.52 20.89 25.47
N GLN A 389 -4.83 19.63 25.15
CA GLN A 389 -3.88 18.53 25.19
C GLN A 389 -2.89 18.55 24.02
N PHE A 390 -3.35 18.78 22.78
CA PHE A 390 -2.55 18.50 21.58
C PHE A 390 -2.10 19.73 20.78
N ALA A 391 -2.87 20.81 20.80
CA ALA A 391 -2.59 22.02 20.01
C ALA A 391 -1.83 23.09 20.79
N GLY A 392 -1.91 23.05 22.12
CA GLY A 392 -1.15 23.87 23.06
C GLY A 392 0.33 23.52 23.00
N GLY A 393 1.00 23.99 21.94
CA GLY A 393 2.41 23.71 21.66
C GLY A 393 3.24 23.78 22.93
N ALA A 394 4.03 22.74 23.17
CA ALA A 394 4.81 22.43 24.36
C ALA A 394 5.73 23.57 24.85
N ARG A 395 5.13 24.67 25.31
CA ARG A 395 5.76 25.77 26.05
C ARG A 395 5.79 25.50 27.54
N LYS A 396 5.31 24.33 27.99
CA LYS A 396 5.82 23.75 29.24
C LYS A 396 7.25 23.30 28.96
N GLY A 397 8.15 24.28 28.92
CA GLY A 397 9.56 24.05 29.05
C GLY A 397 9.70 23.07 30.20
N HIS A 398 10.23 21.88 29.90
CA HIS A 398 10.88 21.10 30.92
C HIS A 398 11.81 22.09 31.60
N GLY A 399 11.42 22.52 32.80
CA GLY A 399 12.22 23.40 33.62
C GLY A 399 13.58 22.76 33.62
N ARG A 400 14.50 23.40 32.90
CA ARG A 400 15.90 23.04 32.86
C ARG A 400 16.29 23.19 34.31
N LYS A 401 16.22 22.09 35.06
CA LYS A 401 16.54 22.06 36.48
C LYS A 401 17.90 22.71 36.54
N ASN A 402 17.95 23.94 37.06
CA ASN A 402 19.19 24.59 37.39
C ASN A 402 19.86 23.64 38.37
N ARG A 403 20.75 22.78 37.86
CA ARG A 403 21.85 22.22 38.62
C ARG A 403 22.67 23.43 39.02
N LYS A 404 22.26 24.07 40.13
CA LYS A 404 23.16 24.88 40.92
C LYS A 404 24.24 23.92 41.44
N ALA A 405 25.46 24.43 41.35
CA ALA A 405 26.71 23.81 41.73
C ALA A 405 26.71 23.30 43.17
#